data_AF-A0A5A9X5F4-F1
#
_entry.id   AF-A0A5A9X5F4-F1
#
_cell.length_a   1.000
_cell.length_b   1.000
_cell.length_c   1.000
_cell.angle_alpha   90.00
_cell.angle_beta   90.00
_cell.angle_gamma   90.00
#
_symmetry.space_group_name_H-M   'P 1'
#
loop_
_entity.id
_entity.type
_entity.pdbx_description
1 polymer ?
#
loop_
_entity_poly.entity_id
_entity_poly.type
_entity_poly.pdbx_seq_one_letter_code
_entity_poly.pdbx_strand_id
1 'polypeptide(L)'
;MSTDIIFYTQLASIITFLVALFVPYKILIAQKDASIELLKQEIETMKRKLNDAESQSPDVLVTALSTRVGIAKEEIERLKQDGDAHKVKINEKENQLCRLEEQLAVLNELIKDSELVCPICKAPLMTRVSHTIYGYCDGREVDADIEYLEYECGYTTDGGEDKSPCGKNRNAN
;
A
#
# COMPACT_ATOMS: atom_id res chain seq x y z
N MET A 1 -77.10 -48.29 77.46
CA MET A 1 -76.21 -47.47 76.60
C MET A 1 -76.48 -47.89 75.17
N SER A 2 -77.05 -46.98 74.36
CA SER A 2 -77.58 -47.31 73.03
C SER A 2 -76.45 -47.54 72.01
N THR A 3 -76.61 -48.59 71.22
CA THR A 3 -75.72 -49.01 70.13
C THR A 3 -75.41 -47.89 69.13
N ASP A 4 -76.31 -46.93 68.97
CA ASP A 4 -76.19 -45.79 68.04
C ASP A 4 -74.97 -44.91 68.36
N ILE A 5 -74.62 -44.74 69.64
CA ILE A 5 -73.46 -43.93 70.05
C ILE A 5 -72.15 -44.60 69.61
N ILE A 6 -72.11 -45.94 69.59
CA ILE A 6 -70.93 -46.71 69.19
C ILE A 6 -70.74 -46.64 67.67
N PHE A 7 -71.83 -46.70 66.89
CA PHE A 7 -71.76 -46.55 65.43
C PHE A 7 -71.34 -45.14 65.00
N TYR A 8 -71.87 -44.10 65.63
CA TYR A 8 -71.50 -42.72 65.31
C TYR A 8 -70.03 -42.41 65.62
N THR A 9 -69.50 -42.92 66.73
CA THR A 9 -68.09 -42.71 67.10
C THR A 9 -67.15 -43.45 66.15
N GLN A 10 -67.50 -44.66 65.70
CA GLN A 10 -66.75 -45.38 64.67
C GLN A 10 -66.76 -44.64 63.33
N LEU A 11 -67.93 -44.19 62.86
CA LEU A 11 -68.04 -43.44 61.61
C LEU A 11 -67.27 -42.11 61.67
N ALA A 12 -67.38 -41.38 62.79
CA ALA A 12 -66.62 -40.15 63.00
C ALA A 12 -65.11 -40.42 62.99
N SER A 13 -64.63 -41.49 63.63
CA SER A 13 -63.21 -41.84 63.65
C SER A 13 -62.65 -42.14 62.25
N ILE A 14 -63.43 -42.82 61.39
CA ILE A 14 -63.05 -43.12 60.01
C ILE A 14 -62.99 -41.82 59.20
N ILE A 15 -63.98 -40.94 59.34
CA ILE A 15 -64.00 -39.65 58.64
C ILE A 15 -62.82 -38.78 59.10
N THR A 16 -62.57 -38.67 60.40
CA THR A 16 -61.42 -37.92 60.94
C THR A 16 -60.09 -38.49 60.45
N PHE A 17 -59.97 -39.82 60.37
CA PHE A 17 -58.78 -40.48 59.82
C PHE A 17 -58.58 -40.17 58.33
N LEU A 18 -59.65 -40.21 57.52
CA LEU A 18 -59.59 -39.85 56.10
C LEU A 18 -59.18 -38.39 55.88
N VAL A 19 -59.76 -37.46 56.67
CA VAL A 19 -59.39 -36.05 56.61
C VAL A 19 -57.93 -35.84 57.04
N ALA A 20 -57.49 -36.52 58.11
CA ALA A 20 -56.12 -36.44 58.60
C ALA A 20 -55.09 -36.97 57.58
N LEU A 21 -55.47 -37.89 56.69
CA LEU A 21 -54.62 -38.33 55.57
C LEU A 21 -54.66 -37.37 54.38
N PHE A 22 -55.82 -36.79 54.08
CA PHE A 22 -56.01 -36.00 52.86
C PHE A 22 -55.39 -34.60 52.94
N VAL A 23 -55.44 -33.96 54.11
CA VAL A 23 -54.86 -32.62 54.34
C VAL A 23 -53.33 -32.60 54.10
N PRO A 24 -52.50 -33.47 54.73
CA PRO A 24 -51.06 -33.45 54.49
C PRO A 24 -50.72 -33.84 53.05
N TYR A 25 -51.48 -34.74 52.42
CA TYR A 25 -51.31 -35.08 51.01
C TYR A 25 -51.49 -33.86 50.09
N LYS A 26 -52.53 -33.05 50.32
CA LYS A 26 -52.78 -31.82 49.55
C LYS A 26 -51.69 -30.78 49.75
N ILE A 27 -51.20 -30.61 50.98
CA ILE A 27 -50.09 -29.70 51.29
C ILE A 27 -48.81 -30.15 50.57
N LEU A 28 -48.52 -31.45 50.57
CA LEU A 28 -47.32 -32.01 49.95
C LEU A 28 -47.35 -31.90 48.42
N ILE A 29 -48.53 -32.01 47.80
CA ILE A 29 -48.71 -31.72 46.36
C ILE A 29 -48.45 -30.24 46.08
N ALA A 30 -49.07 -29.33 46.85
CA ALA A 30 -48.89 -27.89 46.64
C ALA A 30 -47.41 -27.47 46.79
N GLN A 31 -46.70 -28.07 47.75
CA GLN A 31 -45.25 -27.85 47.93
C GLN A 31 -44.42 -28.38 46.76
N LYS A 32 -44.80 -29.56 46.21
CA LYS A 32 -44.15 -30.11 45.01
C LYS A 32 -44.39 -29.23 43.79
N ASP A 33 -45.61 -28.74 43.59
CA ASP A 33 -45.94 -27.87 42.45
C ASP A 33 -45.17 -26.55 42.51
N ALA A 34 -45.08 -25.93 43.70
CA ALA A 34 -44.26 -24.72 43.90
C ALA A 34 -42.77 -24.97 43.62
N SER A 35 -42.25 -26.15 44.00
CA SER A 35 -40.86 -26.52 43.73
C SER A 35 -40.61 -26.76 42.24
N ILE A 36 -41.57 -27.37 41.54
CA ILE A 36 -41.50 -27.58 40.09
C ILE A 36 -41.51 -26.24 39.34
N GLU A 37 -42.35 -25.30 39.78
CA GLU A 37 -42.43 -23.98 39.16
C GLU A 37 -41.15 -23.17 39.39
N LEU A 38 -40.59 -23.22 40.59
CA LEU A 38 -39.30 -22.59 40.91
C LEU A 38 -38.16 -23.20 40.06
N LEU A 39 -38.10 -24.53 39.96
CA LEU A 39 -37.09 -25.21 39.12
C LEU A 39 -37.23 -24.85 37.63
N LYS A 40 -38.47 -24.70 37.13
CA LYS A 40 -38.70 -24.23 35.75
C LYS A 40 -38.19 -22.79 35.54
N GLN A 41 -38.45 -21.90 36.50
CA GLN A 41 -37.96 -20.51 36.44
C GLN A 41 -36.43 -20.45 36.47
N GLU A 42 -35.78 -21.28 37.29
CA GLU A 42 -34.31 -21.36 37.32
C GLU A 42 -33.74 -21.87 35.99
N ILE A 43 -34.36 -22.90 35.39
CA ILE A 43 -33.94 -23.42 34.07
C ILE A 43 -34.08 -22.34 32.99
N GLU A 44 -35.20 -21.62 32.94
CA GLU A 44 -35.37 -20.53 31.98
C GLU A 44 -34.36 -19.40 32.20
N THR A 45 -34.11 -19.05 33.46
CA THR A 45 -33.14 -18.00 33.81
C THR A 45 -31.72 -18.41 33.42
N MET A 46 -31.33 -19.66 33.68
CA MET A 46 -30.03 -20.19 33.25
C MET A 46 -29.94 -20.24 31.73
N LYS A 47 -31.01 -20.63 31.02
CA LYS A 47 -31.03 -20.65 29.55
C LYS A 47 -30.88 -19.25 28.96
N ARG A 48 -31.53 -18.23 29.55
CA ARG A 48 -31.33 -16.82 29.16
C ARG A 48 -29.89 -16.38 29.40
N LYS A 49 -29.33 -16.67 30.58
CA LYS A 49 -27.92 -16.37 30.89
C LYS A 49 -26.94 -17.07 29.95
N LEU A 50 -27.24 -18.32 29.55
CA LEU A 50 -26.43 -19.07 28.59
C LEU A 50 -26.49 -18.40 27.20
N ASN A 51 -27.68 -18.04 26.71
CA ASN A 51 -27.85 -17.35 25.44
C ASN A 51 -27.19 -15.96 25.45
N ASP A 52 -27.32 -15.21 26.54
CA ASP A 52 -26.67 -13.90 26.70
C ASP A 52 -25.14 -14.06 26.72
N ALA A 53 -24.61 -15.07 27.43
CA ALA A 53 -23.19 -15.39 27.45
C ALA A 53 -22.67 -15.92 26.10
N GLU A 54 -23.49 -16.69 25.35
CA GLU A 54 -23.17 -17.19 24.02
C GLU A 54 -23.15 -16.06 22.98
N SER A 55 -24.08 -15.10 23.08
CA SER A 55 -24.06 -13.88 22.25
C SER A 55 -22.92 -12.93 22.60
N GLN A 56 -22.40 -12.98 23.83
CA GLN A 56 -21.23 -12.26 24.31
C GLN A 56 -19.93 -13.08 24.20
N SER A 57 -19.98 -14.27 23.59
CA SER A 57 -18.85 -15.20 23.54
C SER A 57 -17.64 -14.59 22.83
N PRO A 58 -16.42 -14.78 23.37
CA PRO A 58 -15.15 -14.36 22.76
C PRO A 58 -14.93 -14.89 21.34
N ASP A 59 -15.69 -15.87 20.86
CA ASP A 59 -15.60 -16.38 19.49
C ASP A 59 -15.91 -15.30 18.43
N VAL A 60 -16.88 -14.42 18.65
CA VAL A 60 -17.18 -13.35 17.68
C VAL A 60 -16.03 -12.35 17.62
N LEU A 61 -15.45 -12.04 18.77
CA LEU A 61 -14.32 -11.11 18.88
C LEU A 61 -13.03 -11.71 18.30
N VAL A 62 -12.77 -13.00 18.58
CA VAL A 62 -11.64 -13.76 18.04
C VAL A 62 -11.78 -13.94 16.54
N THR A 63 -12.98 -14.21 16.04
CA THR A 63 -13.24 -14.31 14.59
C THR A 63 -13.04 -12.95 13.92
N ALA A 64 -13.57 -11.87 14.49
CA ALA A 64 -13.37 -10.52 13.97
C ALA A 64 -11.89 -10.10 13.97
N LEU A 65 -11.16 -10.42 15.05
CA LEU A 65 -9.73 -10.15 15.16
C LEU A 65 -8.93 -11.00 14.16
N SER A 66 -9.23 -12.29 14.04
CA SER A 66 -8.62 -13.20 13.08
C SER A 66 -8.83 -12.72 11.64
N THR A 67 -10.04 -12.28 11.29
CA THR A 67 -10.32 -11.68 9.97
C THR A 67 -9.51 -10.42 9.74
N ARG A 68 -9.40 -9.52 10.73
CA ARG A 68 -8.57 -8.31 10.61
C ARG A 68 -7.09 -8.63 10.45
N VAL A 69 -6.58 -9.62 11.19
CA VAL A 69 -5.20 -10.10 11.05
C VAL A 69 -4.97 -10.70 9.67
N GLY A 70 -5.93 -11.45 9.13
CA GLY A 70 -5.89 -11.98 7.76
C GLY A 70 -5.77 -10.87 6.71
N ILE A 71 -6.67 -9.88 6.76
CA ILE A 71 -6.65 -8.72 5.85
C ILE A 71 -5.32 -7.96 5.94
N ALA A 72 -4.85 -7.69 7.16
CA ALA A 72 -3.58 -7.00 7.35
C ALA A 72 -2.38 -7.78 6.79
N LYS A 73 -2.40 -9.12 6.92
CA LYS A 73 -1.34 -9.98 6.37
C LYS A 73 -1.36 -10.01 4.84
N GLU A 74 -2.53 -10.10 4.23
CA GLU A 74 -2.68 -10.01 2.77
C GLU A 74 -2.18 -8.66 2.24
N GLU A 75 -2.51 -7.58 2.93
CA GLU A 75 -2.05 -6.23 2.58
C GLU A 75 -0.53 -6.09 2.67
N ILE A 76 0.08 -6.63 3.74
CA ILE A 76 1.55 -6.67 3.89
C ILE A 76 2.20 -7.44 2.74
N GLU A 77 1.64 -8.59 2.35
CA GLU A 77 2.19 -9.39 1.25
C GLU A 77 2.07 -8.66 -0.09
N ARG A 78 0.93 -7.99 -0.36
CA ARG A 78 0.76 -7.15 -1.55
C ARG A 78 1.77 -6.02 -1.59
N LEU A 79 1.91 -5.27 -0.49
CA LEU A 79 2.86 -4.16 -0.39
C LEU A 79 4.32 -4.62 -0.56
N LYS A 80 4.65 -5.83 -0.10
CA LYS A 80 5.96 -6.44 -0.31
C LYS A 80 6.21 -6.77 -1.78
N GLN A 81 5.23 -7.37 -2.46
CA GLN A 81 5.31 -7.67 -3.89
C GLN A 81 5.44 -6.38 -4.73
N ASP A 82 4.66 -5.35 -4.39
CA ASP A 82 4.78 -4.03 -5.01
C ASP A 82 6.17 -3.44 -4.78
N GLY A 83 6.69 -3.54 -3.54
CA GLY A 83 8.04 -3.11 -3.20
C GLY A 83 9.14 -3.80 -4.03
N ASP A 84 9.03 -5.10 -4.23
CA ASP A 84 9.99 -5.85 -5.05
C ASP A 84 9.85 -5.52 -6.54
N ALA A 85 8.63 -5.34 -7.05
CA ALA A 85 8.40 -4.86 -8.41
C ALA A 85 8.97 -3.44 -8.63
N HIS A 86 8.84 -2.56 -7.64
CA HIS A 86 9.41 -1.22 -7.67
C HIS A 86 10.94 -1.25 -7.67
N LYS A 87 11.58 -2.12 -6.86
CA LYS A 87 13.04 -2.31 -6.90
C LYS A 87 13.53 -2.74 -8.27
N VAL A 88 12.83 -3.66 -8.93
CA VAL A 88 13.17 -4.10 -10.30
C VAL A 88 13.10 -2.93 -11.27
N LYS A 89 12.03 -2.12 -11.23
CA LYS A 89 11.88 -0.93 -12.09
C LYS A 89 12.93 0.14 -11.81
N ILE A 90 13.30 0.36 -10.54
CA ILE A 90 14.36 1.30 -10.15
C ILE A 90 15.69 0.85 -10.77
N ASN A 91 16.06 -0.42 -10.57
CA ASN A 91 17.30 -0.96 -11.13
C ASN A 91 17.31 -0.89 -12.67
N GLU A 92 16.18 -1.17 -13.33
CA GLU A 92 16.07 -0.99 -14.79
C GLU A 92 16.29 0.48 -15.20
N LYS A 93 15.72 1.44 -14.46
CA LYS A 93 15.91 2.87 -14.72
C LYS A 93 17.33 3.35 -14.45
N GLU A 94 17.97 2.87 -13.39
CA GLU A 94 19.38 3.14 -13.09
C GLU A 94 20.30 2.62 -14.20
N ASN A 95 20.04 1.41 -14.71
CA ASN A 95 20.78 0.87 -15.86
C ASN A 95 20.55 1.68 -17.14
N GLN A 96 19.31 2.15 -17.38
CA GLN A 96 19.02 3.05 -18.50
C GLN A 96 19.76 4.37 -18.37
N LEU A 97 19.81 4.96 -17.16
CA LEU A 97 20.58 6.18 -16.89
C LEU A 97 22.06 5.99 -17.17
N CYS A 98 22.66 4.91 -16.65
CA CYS A 98 24.07 4.61 -16.87
C CYS A 98 24.40 4.49 -18.38
N ARG A 99 23.55 3.81 -19.16
CA ARG A 99 23.72 3.73 -20.62
C ARG A 99 23.60 5.08 -21.32
N LEU A 100 22.66 5.93 -20.89
CA LEU A 100 22.50 7.28 -21.45
C LEU A 100 23.70 8.17 -21.12
N GLU A 101 24.26 8.05 -19.92
CA GLU A 101 25.48 8.75 -19.51
C GLU A 101 26.68 8.29 -20.33
N GLU A 102 26.84 6.99 -20.57
CA GLU A 102 27.88 6.46 -21.47
C GLU A 102 27.71 7.00 -22.90
N GLN A 103 26.49 7.00 -23.44
CA GLN A 103 26.21 7.55 -24.76
C GLN A 103 26.49 9.05 -24.84
N LEU A 104 26.13 9.81 -23.81
CA LEU A 104 26.46 11.23 -23.72
C LEU A 104 27.96 11.47 -23.63
N ALA A 105 28.70 10.65 -22.89
CA ALA A 105 30.14 10.74 -22.82
C ALA A 105 30.77 10.49 -24.20
N VAL A 106 30.37 9.43 -24.89
CA VAL A 106 30.83 9.13 -26.26
C VAL A 106 30.49 10.27 -27.22
N LEU A 107 29.26 10.77 -27.17
CA LEU A 107 28.84 11.89 -28.01
C LEU A 107 29.62 13.17 -27.70
N ASN A 108 29.90 13.44 -26.43
CA ASN A 108 30.67 14.62 -26.03
C ASN A 108 32.13 14.53 -26.49
N GLU A 109 32.75 13.36 -26.43
CA GLU A 109 34.08 13.14 -27.02
C GLU A 109 34.05 13.36 -28.55
N LEU A 110 33.05 12.80 -29.25
CA LEU A 110 32.88 13.04 -30.69
C LEU A 110 32.68 14.52 -31.03
N ILE A 111 31.93 15.26 -30.19
CA ILE A 111 31.71 16.70 -30.38
C ILE A 111 32.99 17.48 -30.11
N LYS A 112 33.79 17.11 -29.10
CA LYS A 112 35.08 17.76 -28.83
C LYS A 112 36.08 17.59 -29.96
N ASP A 113 36.10 16.42 -30.59
CA ASP A 113 36.96 16.12 -31.73
C ASP A 113 36.47 16.75 -33.04
N SER A 114 35.22 17.23 -33.05
CA SER A 114 34.62 17.91 -34.19
C SER A 114 34.68 19.44 -34.06
N GLU A 115 34.91 20.16 -35.17
CA GLU A 115 34.84 21.62 -35.23
C GLU A 115 33.39 22.17 -35.16
N LEU A 116 32.48 21.41 -34.55
CA LEU A 116 31.06 21.76 -34.43
C LEU A 116 30.76 22.65 -33.21
N VAL A 117 31.75 22.87 -32.34
CA VAL A 117 31.62 23.73 -31.15
C VAL A 117 32.80 24.67 -31.00
N CYS A 118 32.52 25.90 -30.58
CA CYS A 118 33.55 26.91 -30.33
C CYS A 118 34.54 26.40 -29.27
N PRO A 119 35.86 26.47 -29.51
CA PRO A 119 36.87 25.94 -28.60
C PRO A 119 36.85 26.62 -27.22
N ILE A 120 36.44 27.90 -27.17
CA ILE A 120 36.46 28.73 -25.95
C ILE A 120 35.20 28.52 -25.09
N CYS A 121 34.00 28.58 -25.70
CA CYS A 121 32.75 28.67 -24.94
C CYS A 121 31.76 27.54 -25.18
N LYS A 122 32.12 26.58 -26.05
CA LYS A 122 31.29 25.44 -26.48
C LYS A 122 29.97 25.81 -27.16
N ALA A 123 29.83 27.05 -27.64
CA ALA A 123 28.69 27.44 -28.46
C ALA A 123 28.69 26.66 -29.79
N PRO A 124 27.51 26.26 -30.30
CA PRO A 124 27.41 25.48 -31.53
C PRO A 124 27.86 26.28 -32.76
N LEU A 125 28.28 25.54 -33.79
CA LEU A 125 28.58 26.07 -35.13
C LEU A 125 27.28 26.53 -35.80
N MET A 126 27.30 27.75 -36.33
CA MET A 126 26.19 28.37 -37.07
C MET A 126 26.36 28.21 -38.57
N THR A 127 27.55 28.48 -39.08
CA THR A 127 27.82 28.53 -40.52
C THR A 127 29.16 27.87 -40.84
N ARG A 128 29.19 27.04 -41.90
CA ARG A 128 30.39 26.45 -42.49
C ARG A 128 30.33 26.66 -44.01
N VAL A 129 31.29 27.40 -44.55
CA VAL A 129 31.37 27.68 -46.00
C VAL A 129 32.78 27.40 -46.48
N SER A 130 32.93 26.51 -47.45
CA SER A 130 34.17 26.31 -48.18
C SER A 130 34.16 27.15 -49.46
N HIS A 131 35.27 27.83 -49.73
CA HIS A 131 35.48 28.56 -50.97
C HIS A 131 36.93 28.42 -51.44
N THR A 132 37.13 28.29 -52.74
CA THR A 132 38.46 28.18 -53.35
C THR A 132 38.96 29.56 -53.72
N ILE A 133 40.16 29.89 -53.25
CA ILE A 133 40.89 31.08 -53.68
C ILE A 133 41.93 30.69 -54.72
N TYR A 134 42.10 31.54 -55.74
CA TYR A 134 43.09 31.37 -56.79
C TYR A 134 44.16 32.46 -56.67
N GLY A 135 45.43 32.08 -56.73
CA GLY A 135 46.55 32.99 -56.61
C GLY A 135 47.76 32.57 -57.44
N TYR A 136 48.82 33.38 -57.41
CA TYR A 136 50.08 33.07 -58.07
C TYR A 136 51.21 33.10 -57.04
N CYS A 137 51.93 31.99 -56.87
CA CYS A 137 53.15 31.89 -56.08
C CYS A 137 54.31 31.51 -57.00
N ASP A 138 55.40 32.29 -57.00
CA ASP A 138 56.58 32.07 -57.86
C ASP A 138 56.25 31.86 -59.35
N GLY A 139 55.25 32.59 -59.86
CA GLY A 139 54.83 32.53 -61.25
C GLY A 139 54.03 31.28 -61.64
N ARG A 140 53.64 30.44 -60.67
CA ARG A 140 52.71 29.31 -60.87
C ARG A 140 51.36 29.65 -60.27
N GLU A 141 50.31 29.27 -60.99
CA GLU A 141 48.94 29.34 -60.48
C GLU A 141 48.78 28.30 -59.36
N VAL A 142 48.27 28.74 -58.22
CA VAL A 142 48.01 27.90 -57.05
C VAL A 142 46.58 28.20 -56.60
N ASP A 143 45.79 27.17 -56.44
CA ASP A 143 44.49 27.20 -55.79
C ASP A 143 44.60 26.69 -54.35
N ALA A 144 43.84 27.30 -53.45
CA ALA A 144 43.73 26.86 -52.07
C ALA A 144 42.27 26.88 -51.64
N ASP A 145 41.81 25.77 -51.06
CA ASP A 145 40.49 25.70 -50.45
C ASP A 145 40.56 26.28 -49.04
N ILE A 146 39.75 27.31 -48.81
CA ILE A 146 39.64 27.99 -47.54
C ILE A 146 38.27 27.71 -46.94
N GLU A 147 38.28 27.46 -45.64
CA GLU A 147 37.08 27.22 -44.86
C GLU A 147 36.79 28.39 -43.91
N TYR A 148 35.57 28.90 -44.01
CA TYR A 148 35.01 29.87 -43.08
C TYR A 148 34.05 29.17 -42.11
N LEU A 149 34.29 29.36 -40.81
CA LEU A 149 33.44 28.87 -39.73
C LEU A 149 32.95 30.05 -38.89
N GLU A 150 31.67 30.03 -38.55
CA GLU A 150 31.05 30.99 -37.65
C GLU A 150 30.25 30.27 -36.57
N TYR A 151 30.46 30.64 -35.31
CA TYR A 151 29.80 30.05 -34.15
C TYR A 151 28.79 31.03 -33.54
N GLU A 152 27.78 30.51 -32.84
CA GLU A 152 26.69 31.32 -32.26
C GLU A 152 27.19 32.39 -31.26
N CYS A 153 28.35 32.17 -30.64
CA CYS A 153 28.98 33.14 -29.76
C CYS A 153 29.67 34.32 -30.47
N GLY A 154 29.65 34.35 -31.80
CA GLY A 154 30.31 35.38 -32.62
C GLY A 154 31.82 35.16 -32.83
N TYR A 155 32.36 33.99 -32.47
CA TYR A 155 33.71 33.58 -32.86
C TYR A 155 33.69 33.15 -34.33
N THR A 156 34.69 33.58 -35.12
CA THR A 156 34.82 33.18 -36.52
C THR A 156 36.26 32.86 -36.87
N THR A 157 36.43 31.85 -37.73
CA THR A 157 37.73 31.45 -38.28
C THR A 157 37.64 31.39 -39.79
N ASP A 158 38.69 31.82 -40.49
CA ASP A 158 38.76 31.84 -41.94
C ASP A 158 40.14 31.34 -42.37
N GLY A 159 40.19 30.18 -43.03
CA GLY A 159 41.46 29.53 -43.40
C GLY A 159 42.31 29.08 -42.21
N GLY A 160 41.67 28.83 -41.07
CA GLY A 160 42.33 28.50 -39.81
C GLY A 160 42.83 29.71 -39.01
N GLU A 161 42.65 30.94 -39.50
CA GLU A 161 42.95 32.16 -38.75
C GLU A 161 41.72 32.70 -38.03
N ASP A 162 41.89 33.05 -36.75
CA ASP A 162 40.87 33.71 -35.95
C ASP A 162 40.56 35.12 -36.50
N LYS A 163 39.34 35.34 -37.02
CA LYS A 163 38.90 36.65 -37.53
C LYS A 163 38.13 37.46 -36.48
N SER A 164 37.35 36.81 -35.62
CA SER A 164 36.66 37.49 -34.52
C SER A 164 36.73 36.71 -33.21
N PRO A 165 36.91 37.39 -32.06
CA PRO A 165 36.97 36.71 -30.77
C PRO A 165 35.58 36.28 -30.29
N CYS A 166 35.55 35.20 -29.51
CA CYS A 166 34.34 34.72 -28.85
C CYS A 166 33.68 35.80 -27.96
N GLY A 167 32.37 35.98 -28.07
CA GLY A 167 31.60 36.95 -27.28
C GLY A 167 31.68 36.73 -25.77
N LYS A 168 31.84 35.49 -25.27
CA LYS A 168 32.07 35.25 -23.83
C LYS A 168 33.43 35.73 -23.35
N ASN A 169 34.42 35.86 -24.24
CA ASN A 169 35.73 36.42 -23.92
C ASN A 169 35.70 37.96 -23.77
N ARG A 170 34.67 38.63 -24.32
CA ARG A 170 34.50 40.09 -24.20
C ARG A 170 33.96 40.54 -22.83
N ASN A 171 33.36 39.64 -22.06
CA ASN A 171 32.76 39.94 -20.75
C ASN A 171 33.66 39.54 -19.56
N ALA A 172 34.89 39.08 -19.82
CA ALA A 172 35.83 38.63 -18.80
C ALA A 172 36.97 39.64 -18.52
N ASN A 173 36.89 40.85 -19.08
CA ASN A 173 37.77 41.99 -18.80
C ASN A 173 36.96 43.18 -18.31
#